data_AF-A0A852K6X6-F1
#
_entry.id   AF-A0A852K6X6-F1
#
_cell.length_a   1.000
_cell.length_b   1.000
_cell.length_c   1.000
_cell.angle_alpha   90.00
_cell.angle_beta   90.00
_cell.angle_gamma   90.00
#
_symmetry.space_group_name_H-M   'P 1'
#
loop_
_entity.id
_entity.type
_entity.pdbx_description
1 polymer ?
#
loop_
_entity_poly.entity_id
_entity_poly.type
_entity_poly.pdbx_seq_one_letter_code
_entity_poly.pdbx_strand_id
1 'polypeptide(L)'
;PGCALLLCQALISGGLGALAQDSSFLAVTRDEMAASSQLQVDEVEKAAVELLKGRETLQGTRTGSAPLDTSAVAPGRSPGLRGSPSQKNIAATRL
;
A
#
# COMPACT_ATOMS: atom_id res chain seq x y z
N PRO A 1 -20.59 5.20 -9.26
CA PRO A 1 -19.82 3.93 -9.17
C PRO A 1 -18.68 4.05 -8.13
N GLY A 2 -18.47 3.01 -7.32
CA GLY A 2 -17.47 2.90 -6.27
C GLY A 2 -16.05 3.12 -6.77
N CYS A 3 -15.72 2.66 -7.98
CA CYS A 3 -14.39 2.90 -8.54
C CYS A 3 -14.14 4.40 -8.80
N ALA A 4 -15.15 5.10 -9.30
CA ALA A 4 -15.07 6.55 -9.50
C ALA A 4 -14.85 7.30 -8.18
N LEU A 5 -15.50 6.86 -7.09
CA LEU A 5 -15.30 7.48 -5.77
C LEU A 5 -13.89 7.32 -5.24
N LEU A 6 -13.28 6.14 -5.41
CA LEU A 6 -11.89 5.90 -5.01
C LEU A 6 -10.91 6.70 -5.87
N LEU A 7 -11.13 6.75 -7.19
CA LEU A 7 -10.34 7.56 -8.11
C LEU A 7 -10.41 9.05 -7.76
N CYS A 8 -11.62 9.60 -7.58
CA CYS A 8 -11.79 11.00 -7.19
C CYS A 8 -11.04 11.32 -5.89
N GLN A 9 -11.15 10.46 -4.87
CA GLN A 9 -10.44 10.66 -3.61
C GLN A 9 -8.91 10.63 -3.80
N ALA A 10 -8.40 9.65 -4.53
CA ALA A 10 -6.97 9.53 -4.79
C ALA A 10 -6.44 10.74 -5.57
N LEU A 11 -7.16 11.19 -6.60
CA LEU A 11 -6.81 12.36 -7.40
C LEU A 11 -6.81 13.65 -6.57
N ILE A 12 -7.86 13.88 -5.77
CA ILE A 12 -7.95 15.06 -4.90
C ILE A 12 -6.82 15.04 -3.86
N SER A 13 -6.57 13.90 -3.21
CA SER A 13 -5.46 13.74 -2.26
C SER A 13 -4.09 13.93 -2.93
N GLY A 14 -3.97 13.63 -4.22
CA GLY A 14 -2.78 13.87 -5.04
C GLY A 14 -2.67 15.27 -5.66
N GLY A 15 -3.60 16.18 -5.39
CA GLY A 15 -3.60 17.55 -5.95
C GLY A 15 -4.12 17.66 -7.39
N LEU A 16 -4.69 16.59 -7.94
CA LEU A 16 -5.22 16.50 -9.31
C LEU A 16 -6.74 16.75 -9.34
N GLY A 17 -7.22 17.73 -8.57
CA GLY A 17 -8.65 18.01 -8.39
C GLY A 17 -9.41 18.32 -9.69
N ALA A 18 -8.75 18.92 -10.68
CA ALA A 18 -9.35 19.15 -12.00
C ALA A 18 -9.69 17.84 -12.72
N LEU A 19 -8.81 16.83 -12.65
CA LEU A 19 -9.05 15.51 -13.25
C LEU A 19 -10.13 14.72 -12.49
N ALA A 20 -10.25 14.95 -11.17
CA ALA A 20 -11.30 14.33 -10.36
C ALA A 20 -12.72 14.80 -10.75
N GLN A 21 -12.84 15.92 -11.46
CA GLN A 21 -14.11 16.45 -11.97
C GLN A 21 -14.39 16.06 -13.43
N ASP A 22 -13.39 15.48 -14.13
CA ASP A 22 -13.52 15.05 -15.52
C ASP A 22 -14.06 13.62 -15.60
N SER A 23 -15.34 13.49 -15.97
CA SER A 23 -16.00 12.19 -16.09
C SER A 23 -15.39 11.30 -17.18
N SER A 24 -14.85 11.87 -18.25
CA SER A 24 -14.20 11.11 -19.32
C SER A 24 -12.89 10.53 -18.83
N PHE A 25 -12.08 11.33 -18.13
CA PHE A 25 -10.84 10.87 -17.51
C PHE A 25 -11.10 9.72 -16.52
N LEU A 26 -12.11 9.85 -15.67
CA LEU A 26 -12.47 8.82 -14.70
C LEU A 26 -12.95 7.53 -15.39
N ALA A 27 -13.73 7.64 -16.47
CA ALA A 27 -14.20 6.48 -17.23
C ALA A 27 -13.03 5.75 -17.91
N VAL A 28 -12.17 6.46 -18.63
CA VAL A 28 -10.98 5.89 -19.27
C VAL A 28 -10.06 5.26 -18.23
N THR A 29 -9.80 5.95 -17.11
CA THR A 29 -8.91 5.41 -16.06
C THR A 29 -9.48 4.13 -15.44
N ARG A 30 -10.80 4.06 -15.24
CA ARG A 30 -11.46 2.83 -14.78
C ARG A 30 -11.28 1.69 -15.78
N ASP A 31 -11.51 1.97 -17.05
CA ASP A 31 -11.43 0.96 -18.11
C ASP A 31 -9.98 0.48 -18.30
N GLU A 32 -9.00 1.38 -18.23
CA GLU A 32 -7.56 1.07 -18.24
C GLU A 32 -7.13 0.28 -17.00
N MET A 33 -7.67 0.57 -15.81
CA MET A 33 -7.44 -0.24 -14.61
C MET A 33 -7.99 -1.66 -14.79
N ALA A 34 -9.18 -1.80 -15.36
CA ALA A 34 -9.77 -3.09 -15.65
C ALA A 34 -8.91 -3.87 -16.65
N ALA A 35 -8.52 -3.25 -17.77
CA ALA A 35 -7.64 -3.85 -18.77
C ALA A 35 -6.27 -4.25 -18.18
N SER A 36 -5.61 -3.34 -17.45
CA SER A 36 -4.30 -3.56 -16.84
C SER A 36 -4.32 -4.67 -15.78
N SER A 37 -5.45 -4.82 -15.08
CA SER A 37 -5.66 -5.87 -14.08
C SER A 37 -6.21 -7.16 -14.68
N GLN A 38 -6.50 -7.19 -15.99
CA GLN A 38 -7.16 -8.30 -16.67
C GLN A 38 -8.52 -8.67 -16.04
N LEU A 39 -9.26 -7.67 -15.57
CA LEU A 39 -10.58 -7.79 -14.96
C LEU A 39 -11.64 -7.14 -15.84
N GLN A 40 -12.90 -7.56 -15.69
CA GLN A 40 -14.01 -6.80 -16.24
C GLN A 40 -14.26 -5.55 -15.41
N VAL A 41 -14.84 -4.53 -16.06
CA VAL A 41 -15.21 -3.27 -15.40
C VAL A 41 -16.16 -3.50 -14.21
N ASP A 42 -17.09 -4.45 -14.34
CA ASP A 42 -18.03 -4.80 -13.26
C ASP A 42 -17.32 -5.45 -12.06
N GLU A 43 -16.26 -6.23 -12.30
CA GLU A 43 -15.48 -6.86 -11.24
C GLU A 43 -14.65 -5.82 -10.48
N VAL A 44 -14.04 -4.87 -11.20
CA VAL A 44 -13.32 -3.73 -10.63
C VAL A 44 -14.26 -2.85 -9.81
N GLU A 45 -15.45 -2.59 -10.33
CA GLU A 45 -16.49 -1.83 -9.63
C GLU A 45 -16.96 -2.54 -8.35
N LYS A 46 -17.20 -3.85 -8.42
CA LYS A 46 -17.54 -4.67 -7.24
C LYS A 46 -16.43 -4.63 -6.19
N ALA A 47 -15.17 -4.79 -6.60
CA ALA A 47 -14.04 -4.69 -5.68
C ALA A 47 -13.96 -3.32 -5.00
N ALA A 48 -14.17 -2.24 -5.75
CA ALA A 48 -14.19 -0.89 -5.20
C ALA A 48 -15.32 -0.68 -4.16
N VAL A 49 -16.51 -1.23 -4.43
CA VAL A 49 -17.64 -1.20 -3.48
C VAL A 49 -17.29 -1.93 -2.18
N GLU A 50 -16.68 -3.11 -2.26
CA GLU A 50 -16.27 -3.87 -1.06
C GLU A 50 -15.17 -3.16 -0.28
N LEU A 51 -14.21 -2.52 -0.95
CA LEU A 51 -13.19 -1.68 -0.30
C LEU A 51 -13.81 -0.48 0.44
N LEU A 52 -14.81 0.17 -0.15
CA LEU A 52 -15.52 1.29 0.48
C LEU A 52 -16.27 0.83 1.73
N LYS A 53 -16.98 -0.31 1.68
CA LYS A 53 -17.63 -0.91 2.87
C LYS A 53 -16.61 -1.24 3.97
N GLY A 54 -15.48 -1.84 3.61
CA GLY A 54 -14.40 -2.16 4.57
C GLY A 54 -13.80 -0.92 5.23
N ARG A 55 -13.83 0.23 4.56
CA ARG A 55 -13.42 1.50 5.16
C ARG A 55 -14.43 2.03 6.17
N GLU A 56 -15.72 1.95 5.88
CA GLU A 56 -16.79 2.39 6.79
C GLU A 56 -16.75 1.60 8.11
N THR A 57 -16.54 0.27 8.04
CA THR A 57 -16.44 -0.59 9.22
C THR A 57 -15.18 -0.29 10.06
N LEU A 58 -14.05 0.00 9.42
CA LEU A 58 -12.81 0.37 10.12
C LEU A 58 -12.90 1.75 10.79
N GLN A 59 -13.55 2.73 10.14
CA GLN A 59 -13.77 4.06 10.74
C GLN A 59 -14.70 4.01 11.95
N GLY A 60 -15.69 3.11 11.96
CA GLY A 60 -16.55 2.86 13.13
C GLY A 60 -15.81 2.30 14.35
N THR A 61 -14.64 1.67 14.16
CA THR A 61 -13.86 1.02 15.24
C THR A 61 -12.77 1.94 15.82
N ARG A 62 -12.29 2.94 15.06
CA ARG A 62 -11.19 3.83 15.49
C ARG A 62 -11.59 4.85 16.59
N THR A 63 -12.86 4.89 16.99
CA THR A 63 -13.34 5.69 18.14
C THR A 63 -13.12 5.00 19.50
N GLY A 64 -12.51 3.81 19.54
CA GLY A 64 -12.21 3.09 20.79
C GLY A 64 -10.72 2.75 20.95
N SER A 65 -10.06 3.48 21.86
CA SER A 65 -8.92 3.06 22.70
C SER A 65 -7.64 2.47 22.04
N ALA A 66 -6.58 3.29 22.01
CA ALA A 66 -5.20 2.81 22.21
C ALA A 66 -4.99 2.55 23.72
N PRO A 67 -4.12 1.61 24.13
CA PRO A 67 -2.68 1.90 24.19
C PRO A 67 -1.77 0.78 23.67
N LEU A 68 -0.67 1.20 23.01
CA LEU A 68 0.55 0.42 22.86
C LEU A 68 1.14 0.15 24.24
N ASP A 69 1.29 -1.11 24.63
CA ASP A 69 2.27 -1.49 25.64
C ASP A 69 2.59 -2.98 25.62
N THR A 70 3.84 -3.29 25.96
CA THR A 70 4.41 -4.60 26.33
C THR A 70 4.97 -5.41 25.15
N SER A 71 6.26 -5.28 24.80
CA SER A 71 7.47 -5.75 25.51
C SER A 71 7.76 -7.24 25.34
N ALA A 72 8.94 -7.50 24.76
CA ALA A 72 9.85 -8.62 24.99
C ALA A 72 9.41 -10.06 24.64
N VAL A 73 10.20 -10.75 23.81
CA VAL A 73 11.29 -11.64 24.28
C VAL A 73 11.95 -12.38 23.10
N ALA A 74 13.28 -12.38 23.03
CA ALA A 74 14.08 -13.33 22.25
C ALA A 74 14.58 -14.42 23.23
N PRO A 75 14.71 -15.70 22.81
CA PRO A 75 16.05 -16.28 22.59
C PRO A 75 16.04 -17.34 21.46
N GLY A 76 17.07 -17.55 20.63
CA GLY A 76 18.43 -17.95 20.97
C GLY A 76 18.58 -19.48 20.86
N ARG A 77 19.39 -19.97 19.91
CA ARG A 77 20.48 -20.99 20.09
C ARG A 77 20.85 -21.76 18.81
N SER A 78 22.04 -21.46 18.30
CA SER A 78 22.82 -22.16 17.25
C SER A 78 23.46 -23.45 17.76
N PRO A 79 23.85 -24.40 16.89
CA PRO A 79 25.28 -24.63 16.55
C PRO A 79 25.48 -25.16 15.10
N GLY A 80 26.57 -25.05 14.34
CA GLY A 80 27.99 -24.72 14.48
C GLY A 80 28.74 -25.41 13.31
N LEU A 81 29.98 -24.98 13.02
CA LEU A 81 30.97 -25.49 12.03
C LEU A 81 31.08 -24.64 10.74
N ARG A 82 31.92 -23.60 10.67
CA ARG A 82 33.40 -23.52 10.73
C ARG A 82 33.92 -23.23 9.32
N GLY A 83 34.45 -22.02 9.16
CA GLY A 83 35.13 -21.53 7.95
C GLY A 83 35.43 -20.03 8.08
N SER A 84 36.46 -19.69 8.86
CA SER A 84 37.13 -18.38 8.89
C SER A 84 38.63 -18.69 8.71
N PRO A 85 39.51 -17.78 8.26
CA PRO A 85 39.39 -16.32 8.20
C PRO A 85 39.92 -15.70 6.89
N SER A 86 39.76 -14.38 6.70
CA SER A 86 40.91 -13.50 6.42
C SER A 86 40.48 -12.04 6.29
N GLN A 87 41.11 -11.24 7.14
CA GLN A 87 40.98 -9.80 7.30
C GLN A 87 41.86 -9.09 6.27
N LYS A 88 41.35 -8.09 5.53
CA LYS A 88 42.22 -7.04 4.99
C LYS A 88 41.52 -5.69 4.86
N ASN A 89 41.89 -4.83 5.80
CA ASN A 89 41.77 -3.38 5.79
C ASN A 89 42.54 -2.80 4.58
N ILE A 90 41.92 -1.90 3.82
CA ILE A 90 42.66 -1.01 2.91
C ILE A 90 42.17 0.42 3.16
N ALA A 91 42.99 1.15 3.91
CA ALA A 91 42.98 2.60 3.96
C ALA A 91 44.00 3.16 2.95
N ALA A 92 43.66 4.34 2.41
CA ALA A 92 44.50 5.39 1.82
C ALA A 92 45.23 5.13 0.48
N THR A 93 45.09 6.05 -0.48
CA THR A 93 46.08 7.15 -0.72
C THR A 93 45.84 7.86 -2.07
N ARG A 94 46.06 9.17 -1.99
CA ARG A 94 46.11 10.26 -2.99
C ARG A 94 46.51 9.93 -4.44
N LEU A 95 46.02 10.78 -5.34
CA LEU A 95 46.82 11.47 -6.37
C LEU A 95 46.57 12.98 -6.25
#